data_AF-A0A4P8GPN5-F1
#
_entry.id   AF-A0A4P8GPN5-F1
#
_cell.length_a   1.000
_cell.length_b   1.000
_cell.length_c   1.000
_cell.angle_alpha   90.00
_cell.angle_beta   90.00
_cell.angle_gamma   90.00
#
_symmetry.space_group_name_H-M   'P 1'
#
loop_
_entity.id
_entity.type
_entity.pdbx_description
1 polymer ?
#
loop_
_entity_poly.entity_id
_entity_poly.type
_entity_poly.pdbx_seq_one_letter_code
_entity_poly.pdbx_strand_id
1 'polypeptide(L)'
;IEIVDFLKQPRKYVAAGARIPKGVILYGPPGTGKTLIAKAVAGEANVPFFQTTGSSFEDTFVGVGARRVRELFDKARKSAPAIVFIDEIDSVAKKRGNSLNAVQDQTINQLLAELDGFETTSGVIVMAATNRLDTLDDAILRPGRFDRHISVNLPDIAEREQILKIHSRNKNLSTKVSLEDIARRTAGFSGAQLENTLNEAALLSVRDNSPSIGMRHLDEAIDRVIAGPSRPNKVISDREREQIAYHEAGHALVGLYNPGVDVVQKITIVARGRAAGYTLQTPEKSENILQRKNDLLAKVRVTLGGRAAEEIIYGANEVTTGASNDFYKITAIVRAMVGSFGMTDIGMSQHIPTE
;
A
#
# COMPACT_ATOMS: atom_id res chain seq x y z
N ILE A 1 -14.68 15.97 0.75
CA ILE A 1 -15.37 17.28 0.60
C ILE A 1 -16.62 17.32 1.46
N GLU A 2 -17.53 16.33 1.38
CA GLU A 2 -18.76 16.29 2.20
C GLU A 2 -18.51 16.35 3.72
N ILE A 3 -17.59 15.51 4.26
CA ILE A 3 -17.24 15.52 5.70
C ILE A 3 -16.71 16.89 6.15
N VAL A 4 -15.95 17.56 5.30
CA VAL A 4 -15.39 18.89 5.57
C VAL A 4 -16.48 19.97 5.57
N ASP A 5 -17.34 20.00 4.54
CA ASP A 5 -18.46 20.96 4.46
C ASP A 5 -19.41 20.76 5.64
N PHE A 6 -19.62 19.51 6.03
CA PHE A 6 -20.40 19.17 7.21
C PHE A 6 -19.79 19.77 8.50
N LEU A 7 -18.50 19.58 8.75
CA LEU A 7 -17.84 20.13 9.94
C LEU A 7 -17.84 21.66 9.95
N LYS A 8 -17.79 22.30 8.78
CA LYS A 8 -17.89 23.76 8.63
C LYS A 8 -19.32 24.28 8.81
N GLN A 9 -20.33 23.55 8.30
CA GLN A 9 -21.72 23.99 8.23
C GLN A 9 -22.73 22.92 8.68
N PRO A 10 -22.68 22.43 9.93
CA PRO A 10 -23.51 21.30 10.37
C PRO A 10 -25.02 21.60 10.33
N ARG A 11 -25.42 22.86 10.57
CA ARG A 11 -26.83 23.29 10.57
C ARG A 11 -27.54 23.06 9.24
N LYS A 12 -26.82 23.22 8.12
CA LYS A 12 -27.35 23.03 6.75
C LYS A 12 -27.82 21.59 6.54
N TYR A 13 -27.03 20.62 7.01
CA TYR A 13 -27.33 19.20 6.89
C TYR A 13 -28.46 18.77 7.82
N VAL A 14 -28.49 19.29 9.05
CA VAL A 14 -29.59 19.04 10.00
C VAL A 14 -30.92 19.58 9.47
N ALA A 15 -30.93 20.80 8.91
CA ALA A 15 -32.12 21.39 8.31
C ALA A 15 -32.65 20.59 7.11
N ALA A 16 -31.77 19.93 6.37
CA ALA A 16 -32.14 19.03 5.27
C ALA A 16 -32.61 17.64 5.74
N GLY A 17 -32.56 17.34 7.05
CA GLY A 17 -32.86 16.02 7.60
C GLY A 17 -31.80 14.95 7.30
N ALA A 18 -30.61 15.36 6.85
CA ALA A 18 -29.53 14.43 6.56
C ALA A 18 -28.92 13.90 7.86
N ARG A 19 -28.73 12.57 7.94
CA ARG A 19 -28.02 11.94 9.04
C ARG A 19 -26.52 12.04 8.81
N ILE A 20 -25.82 12.38 9.88
CA ILE A 20 -24.39 12.61 9.86
C ILE A 20 -23.69 11.26 9.98
N PRO A 21 -22.73 10.95 9.10
CA PRO A 21 -21.92 9.75 9.24
C PRO A 21 -21.12 9.88 10.54
N LYS A 22 -21.38 8.97 11.48
CA LYS A 22 -20.72 8.96 12.78
C LYS A 22 -19.28 8.46 12.68
N GLY A 23 -19.04 7.55 11.73
CA GLY A 23 -17.76 6.86 11.59
C GLY A 23 -17.36 6.66 10.14
N VAL A 24 -16.10 6.97 9.84
CA VAL A 24 -15.48 6.73 8.53
C VAL A 24 -14.28 5.80 8.70
N ILE A 25 -14.24 4.69 7.97
CA ILE A 25 -13.07 3.82 7.87
C ILE A 25 -12.34 4.09 6.56
N LEU A 26 -11.05 4.40 6.67
CA LEU A 26 -10.09 4.43 5.58
C LEU A 26 -9.38 3.08 5.54
N TYR A 27 -9.48 2.35 4.43
CA TYR A 27 -8.81 1.04 4.30
C TYR A 27 -8.00 0.93 3.02
N GLY A 28 -6.93 0.15 3.04
CA GLY A 28 -6.08 -0.07 1.86
C GLY A 28 -4.62 -0.30 2.24
N PRO A 29 -3.72 -0.48 1.26
CA PRO A 29 -2.33 -0.82 1.50
C PRO A 29 -1.60 0.16 2.45
N PRO A 30 -0.53 -0.28 3.12
CA PRO A 30 0.28 0.61 3.94
C PRO A 30 0.94 1.70 3.09
N GLY A 31 1.18 2.87 3.70
CA GLY A 31 1.90 3.97 3.03
C GLY A 31 1.10 4.76 1.99
N THR A 32 -0.23 4.54 1.87
CA THR A 32 -1.11 5.27 0.93
C THR A 32 -1.64 6.61 1.47
N GLY A 33 -1.20 7.03 2.66
CA GLY A 33 -1.54 8.34 3.22
C GLY A 33 -2.87 8.41 3.99
N LYS A 34 -3.42 7.27 4.45
CA LYS A 34 -4.66 7.23 5.27
C LYS A 34 -4.65 8.24 6.44
N THR A 35 -3.58 8.23 7.23
CA THR A 35 -3.38 9.16 8.36
C THR A 35 -3.23 10.62 7.90
N LEU A 36 -2.59 10.84 6.75
CA LEU A 36 -2.42 12.17 6.17
C LEU A 36 -3.76 12.74 5.68
N ILE A 37 -4.61 11.91 5.07
CA ILE A 37 -5.96 12.28 4.65
C ILE A 37 -6.79 12.71 5.85
N ALA A 38 -6.78 11.94 6.94
CA ALA A 38 -7.52 12.30 8.15
C ALA A 38 -7.06 13.65 8.74
N LYS A 39 -5.75 13.89 8.78
CA LYS A 39 -5.18 15.19 9.19
C LYS A 39 -5.59 16.32 8.26
N ALA A 40 -5.59 16.08 6.95
CA ALA A 40 -5.99 17.06 5.95
C ALA A 40 -7.47 17.43 6.09
N VAL A 41 -8.36 16.46 6.36
CA VAL A 41 -9.78 16.71 6.62
C VAL A 41 -9.95 17.62 7.85
N ALA A 42 -9.22 17.35 8.94
CA ALA A 42 -9.28 18.18 10.15
C ALA A 42 -8.75 19.60 9.92
N GLY A 43 -7.60 19.72 9.25
CA GLY A 43 -6.98 21.01 8.93
C GLY A 43 -7.85 21.85 7.98
N GLU A 44 -8.43 21.23 6.95
CA GLU A 44 -9.33 21.91 6.03
C GLU A 44 -10.63 22.34 6.72
N ALA A 45 -11.17 21.52 7.63
CA ALA A 45 -12.33 21.86 8.44
C ALA A 45 -12.03 22.84 9.59
N ASN A 46 -10.75 23.09 9.89
CA ASN A 46 -10.28 23.88 11.02
C ASN A 46 -10.86 23.43 12.38
N VAL A 47 -10.84 22.11 12.63
CA VAL A 47 -11.35 21.49 13.86
C VAL A 47 -10.23 20.76 14.63
N PRO A 48 -10.34 20.61 15.97
CA PRO A 48 -9.41 19.80 16.74
C PRO A 48 -9.30 18.36 16.23
N PHE A 49 -8.08 17.83 16.22
CA PHE A 49 -7.75 16.48 15.76
C PHE A 49 -7.16 15.66 16.90
N PHE A 50 -7.91 14.67 17.39
CA PHE A 50 -7.45 13.74 18.43
C PHE A 50 -6.97 12.45 17.76
N GLN A 51 -5.65 12.25 17.72
CA GLN A 51 -5.04 11.05 17.15
C GLN A 51 -4.69 10.04 18.24
N THR A 52 -5.00 8.77 17.98
CA THR A 52 -4.54 7.62 18.76
C THR A 52 -4.31 6.41 17.85
N THR A 53 -3.63 5.38 18.35
CA THR A 53 -3.45 4.09 17.66
C THR A 53 -4.28 3.02 18.38
N GLY A 54 -4.85 2.05 17.65
CA GLY A 54 -5.63 0.95 18.22
C GLY A 54 -4.87 0.20 19.31
N SER A 55 -3.57 0.01 19.12
CA SER A 55 -2.69 -0.70 20.07
C SER A 55 -2.54 0.03 21.41
N SER A 56 -2.81 1.34 21.46
CA SER A 56 -2.84 2.08 22.73
C SER A 56 -4.00 1.68 23.63
N PHE A 57 -5.00 0.98 23.11
CA PHE A 57 -6.12 0.43 23.88
C PHE A 57 -5.90 -1.01 24.32
N GLU A 58 -4.85 -1.66 23.81
CA GLU A 58 -4.44 -2.99 24.27
C GLU A 58 -3.70 -2.85 25.59
N ASP A 59 -4.14 -3.61 26.59
CA ASP A 59 -3.53 -3.63 27.90
C ASP A 59 -3.74 -5.00 28.55
N THR A 60 -2.85 -5.40 29.44
CA THR A 60 -2.97 -6.66 30.19
C THR A 60 -3.96 -6.54 31.34
N PHE A 61 -4.25 -5.32 31.78
CA PHE A 61 -5.19 -5.04 32.86
C PHE A 61 -6.61 -4.83 32.34
N VAL A 62 -7.56 -5.60 32.89
CA VAL A 62 -9.00 -5.51 32.60
C VAL A 62 -9.50 -4.07 32.82
N GLY A 63 -10.21 -3.52 31.83
CA GLY A 63 -10.87 -2.21 31.93
C GLY A 63 -9.99 -0.99 31.66
N VAL A 64 -8.67 -1.12 31.54
CA VAL A 64 -7.79 0.03 31.23
C VAL A 64 -8.04 0.55 29.82
N GLY A 65 -8.14 -0.35 28.83
CA GLY A 65 -8.49 0.00 27.44
C GLY A 65 -9.82 0.74 27.36
N ALA A 66 -10.86 0.20 28.00
CA ALA A 66 -12.18 0.83 28.07
C ALA A 66 -12.14 2.23 28.72
N ARG A 67 -11.33 2.43 29.77
CA ARG A 67 -11.16 3.77 30.38
C ARG A 67 -10.52 4.76 29.41
N ARG A 68 -9.46 4.35 28.71
CA ARG A 68 -8.78 5.19 27.70
C ARG A 68 -9.73 5.60 26.56
N VAL A 69 -10.58 4.68 26.12
CA VAL A 69 -11.64 4.97 25.13
C VAL A 69 -12.56 6.07 25.68
N ARG A 70 -13.15 5.91 26.87
CA ARG A 70 -14.03 6.94 27.46
C ARG A 70 -13.34 8.30 27.57
N GLU A 71 -12.13 8.34 28.11
CA GLU A 71 -11.36 9.59 28.27
C GLU A 71 -11.10 10.30 26.94
N LEU A 72 -10.83 9.55 25.87
CA LEU A 72 -10.64 10.09 24.52
C LEU A 72 -11.93 10.73 24.00
N PHE A 73 -13.05 10.01 24.09
CA PHE A 73 -14.35 10.50 23.64
C PHE A 73 -14.86 11.69 24.47
N ASP A 74 -14.63 11.70 25.78
CA ASP A 74 -14.95 12.85 26.64
C ASP A 74 -14.18 14.11 26.28
N LYS A 75 -12.88 13.99 25.97
CA LYS A 75 -12.06 15.13 25.51
C LYS A 75 -12.54 15.65 24.15
N ALA A 76 -12.87 14.76 23.23
CA ALA A 76 -13.39 15.11 21.92
C ALA A 76 -14.75 15.83 22.03
N ARG A 77 -15.67 15.33 22.86
CA ARG A 77 -16.98 15.95 23.12
C ARG A 77 -16.84 17.38 23.66
N LYS A 78 -15.92 17.62 24.60
CA LYS A 78 -15.67 18.96 25.16
C LYS A 78 -15.10 19.96 24.15
N SER A 79 -14.52 19.45 23.06
CA SER A 79 -13.86 20.25 22.02
C SER A 79 -14.62 20.24 20.70
N ALA A 80 -15.89 19.80 20.70
CA ALA A 80 -16.69 19.68 19.49
C ALA A 80 -16.95 21.06 18.84
N PRO A 81 -16.98 21.15 17.49
CA PRO A 81 -16.81 20.06 16.53
C PRO A 81 -15.36 19.56 16.45
N ALA A 82 -15.15 18.25 16.38
CA ALA A 82 -13.81 17.64 16.42
C ALA A 82 -13.75 16.31 15.65
N ILE A 83 -12.53 15.89 15.30
CA ILE A 83 -12.26 14.58 14.70
C ILE A 83 -11.47 13.71 15.69
N VAL A 84 -11.94 12.49 15.90
CA VAL A 84 -11.19 11.43 16.58
C VAL A 84 -10.65 10.49 15.51
N PHE A 85 -9.34 10.32 15.42
CA PHE A 85 -8.69 9.40 14.48
C PHE A 85 -8.03 8.22 15.21
N ILE A 86 -8.43 7.00 14.87
CA ILE A 86 -7.89 5.74 15.39
C ILE A 86 -7.12 5.04 14.26
N ASP A 87 -5.79 5.11 14.30
CA ASP A 87 -4.94 4.34 13.37
C ASP A 87 -4.86 2.87 13.80
N GLU A 88 -4.59 1.96 12.87
CA GLU A 88 -4.48 0.52 13.13
C GLU A 88 -5.65 -0.05 13.96
N ILE A 89 -6.88 0.32 13.60
CA ILE A 89 -8.08 -0.09 14.37
C ILE A 89 -8.21 -1.62 14.47
N ASP A 90 -7.67 -2.38 13.52
CA ASP A 90 -7.64 -3.85 13.53
C ASP A 90 -6.87 -4.45 14.71
N SER A 91 -6.06 -3.67 15.43
CA SER A 91 -5.45 -4.15 16.66
C SER A 91 -6.51 -4.37 17.76
N VAL A 92 -7.47 -3.44 17.89
CA VAL A 92 -8.54 -3.53 18.89
C VAL A 92 -9.80 -4.18 18.34
N ALA A 93 -10.06 -4.11 17.03
CA ALA A 93 -11.35 -4.38 16.40
C ALA A 93 -11.43 -5.68 15.57
N LYS A 94 -10.52 -6.65 15.79
CA LYS A 94 -10.48 -7.90 15.01
C LYS A 94 -11.72 -8.77 15.22
N LYS A 95 -12.12 -9.51 14.17
CA LYS A 95 -13.14 -10.55 14.26
C LYS A 95 -12.81 -11.51 15.40
N ARG A 96 -13.84 -11.86 16.17
CA ARG A 96 -13.75 -12.80 17.28
C ARG A 96 -13.35 -14.17 16.73
N GLY A 97 -12.14 -14.63 17.04
CA GLY A 97 -11.75 -16.02 16.87
C GLY A 97 -12.24 -16.87 18.05
N ASN A 98 -11.99 -18.18 18.02
CA ASN A 98 -12.23 -19.10 19.14
C ASN A 98 -11.36 -18.82 20.41
N SER A 99 -10.74 -17.64 20.52
CA SER A 99 -9.88 -17.25 21.64
C SER A 99 -10.59 -16.28 22.59
N LEU A 100 -10.58 -16.66 23.87
CA LEU A 100 -11.22 -16.02 25.02
C LEU A 100 -10.53 -14.72 25.48
N ASN A 101 -10.40 -13.70 24.63
CA ASN A 101 -9.79 -12.42 25.02
C ASN A 101 -10.83 -11.44 25.62
N ALA A 102 -11.34 -11.76 26.81
CA ALA A 102 -12.34 -10.95 27.51
C ALA A 102 -11.93 -9.46 27.74
N VAL A 103 -10.63 -9.17 27.83
CA VAL A 103 -10.09 -7.81 27.97
C VAL A 103 -10.28 -6.99 26.69
N GLN A 104 -10.02 -7.62 25.54
CA GLN A 104 -10.20 -7.00 24.22
C GLN A 104 -11.68 -6.74 23.95
N ASP A 105 -12.54 -7.69 24.33
CA ASP A 105 -14.00 -7.59 24.19
C ASP A 105 -14.56 -6.40 24.96
N GLN A 106 -14.09 -6.14 26.19
CA GLN A 106 -14.54 -5.00 26.96
C GLN A 106 -14.19 -3.66 26.29
N THR A 107 -13.00 -3.59 25.70
CA THR A 107 -12.51 -2.39 25.01
C THR A 107 -13.27 -2.13 23.71
N ILE A 108 -13.53 -3.17 22.91
CA ILE A 108 -14.38 -3.07 21.72
C ILE A 108 -15.79 -2.63 22.12
N ASN A 109 -16.40 -3.30 23.09
CA ASN A 109 -17.77 -2.98 23.51
C ASN A 109 -17.89 -1.54 24.03
N GLN A 110 -16.85 -1.02 24.70
CA GLN A 110 -16.81 0.39 25.08
C GLN A 110 -16.72 1.32 23.87
N LEU A 111 -15.88 0.99 22.87
CA LEU A 111 -15.81 1.75 21.62
C LEU A 111 -17.15 1.76 20.89
N LEU A 112 -17.82 0.61 20.81
CA LEU A 112 -19.16 0.48 20.25
C LEU A 112 -20.19 1.33 21.01
N ALA A 113 -20.13 1.31 22.35
CA ALA A 113 -21.01 2.12 23.19
C ALA A 113 -20.80 3.63 22.97
N GLU A 114 -19.55 4.10 22.79
CA GLU A 114 -19.30 5.50 22.46
C GLU A 114 -19.79 5.87 21.05
N LEU A 115 -19.63 4.97 20.06
CA LEU A 115 -20.12 5.17 18.69
C LEU A 115 -21.67 5.21 18.63
N ASP A 116 -22.33 4.31 19.35
CA ASP A 116 -23.78 4.24 19.43
C ASP A 116 -24.34 5.43 20.24
N GLY A 117 -23.66 5.79 21.34
CA GLY A 117 -24.02 6.86 22.27
C GLY A 117 -23.90 8.28 21.71
N PHE A 118 -23.39 8.46 20.50
CA PHE A 118 -23.48 9.76 19.83
C PHE A 118 -24.91 10.09 19.44
N GLU A 119 -25.48 11.12 20.06
CA GLU A 119 -26.57 11.85 19.42
C GLU A 119 -26.03 12.49 18.12
N THR A 120 -26.85 12.51 17.06
CA THR A 120 -26.49 13.09 15.75
C THR A 120 -26.03 14.55 15.85
N THR A 121 -26.27 15.22 16.98
CA THR A 121 -25.96 16.61 17.27
C THR A 121 -24.61 16.85 17.94
N SER A 122 -23.84 15.81 18.31
CA SER A 122 -22.61 15.96 19.09
C SER A 122 -21.44 16.66 18.35
N GLY A 123 -21.48 16.73 17.01
CA GLY A 123 -20.46 17.40 16.20
C GLY A 123 -19.10 16.69 16.17
N VAL A 124 -19.00 15.46 16.70
CA VAL A 124 -17.78 14.66 16.68
C VAL A 124 -17.87 13.62 15.57
N ILE A 125 -16.83 13.53 14.75
CA ILE A 125 -16.69 12.49 13.73
C ILE A 125 -15.55 11.56 14.11
N VAL A 126 -15.81 10.26 14.05
CA VAL A 126 -14.77 9.25 14.24
C VAL A 126 -14.24 8.82 12.88
N MET A 127 -12.93 8.87 12.71
CA MET A 127 -12.22 8.33 11.56
C MET A 127 -11.32 7.20 12.04
N ALA A 128 -11.21 6.12 11.28
CA ALA A 128 -10.32 5.02 11.59
C ALA A 128 -9.55 4.58 10.35
N ALA A 129 -8.36 4.02 10.54
CA ALA A 129 -7.57 3.44 9.46
C ALA A 129 -7.22 1.98 9.72
N THR A 130 -7.25 1.17 8.67
CA THR A 130 -6.75 -0.22 8.69
C THR A 130 -6.12 -0.58 7.35
N ASN A 131 -5.28 -1.62 7.35
CA ASN A 131 -4.81 -2.23 6.11
C ASN A 131 -5.75 -3.33 5.61
N ARG A 132 -6.64 -3.85 6.47
CA ARG A 132 -7.42 -5.06 6.23
C ARG A 132 -8.83 -4.94 6.77
N LEU A 133 -9.75 -4.46 5.93
CA LEU A 133 -11.16 -4.32 6.29
C LEU A 133 -11.82 -5.68 6.61
N ASP A 134 -11.42 -6.73 5.89
CA ASP A 134 -11.90 -8.11 6.02
C ASP A 134 -11.71 -8.71 7.42
N THR A 135 -10.71 -8.21 8.16
CA THR A 135 -10.35 -8.71 9.49
C THR A 135 -11.13 -8.06 10.64
N LEU A 136 -11.91 -7.01 10.38
CA LEU A 136 -12.64 -6.27 11.41
C LEU A 136 -13.94 -6.97 11.81
N ASP A 137 -14.32 -6.86 13.09
CA ASP A 137 -15.62 -7.34 13.61
C ASP A 137 -16.77 -6.63 12.87
N ASP A 138 -17.68 -7.42 12.30
CA ASP A 138 -18.83 -6.92 11.54
C ASP A 138 -19.69 -5.96 12.39
N ALA A 139 -19.68 -6.10 13.72
CA ALA A 139 -20.36 -5.19 14.62
C ALA A 139 -19.88 -3.74 14.45
N ILE A 140 -18.59 -3.50 14.23
CA ILE A 140 -18.00 -2.17 14.07
C ILE A 140 -18.41 -1.52 12.74
N LEU A 141 -18.64 -2.35 11.71
CA LEU A 141 -19.00 -1.93 10.36
C LEU A 141 -20.52 -1.67 10.18
N ARG A 142 -21.34 -1.91 11.21
CA ARG A 142 -22.80 -1.74 11.11
C ARG A 142 -23.20 -0.26 10.91
N PRO A 143 -24.31 0.00 10.20
CA PRO A 143 -24.87 1.34 10.09
C PRO A 143 -25.07 2.02 11.45
N GLY A 144 -24.67 3.28 11.55
CA GLY A 144 -24.66 4.04 12.81
C GLY A 144 -23.35 3.98 13.60
N ARG A 145 -22.36 3.20 13.14
CA ARG A 145 -20.99 3.15 13.67
C ARG A 145 -20.03 3.64 12.59
N PHE A 146 -19.21 2.77 12.02
CA PHE A 146 -18.45 3.08 10.81
C PHE A 146 -19.26 2.71 9.57
N ASP A 147 -20.14 3.61 9.18
CA ASP A 147 -21.07 3.46 8.07
C ASP A 147 -20.49 3.89 6.72
N ARG A 148 -19.40 4.67 6.71
CA ARG A 148 -18.66 5.03 5.50
C ARG A 148 -17.33 4.28 5.41
N HIS A 149 -17.16 3.47 4.37
CA HIS A 149 -15.90 2.79 4.07
C HIS A 149 -15.30 3.41 2.82
N ILE A 150 -14.06 3.89 2.92
CA ILE A 150 -13.34 4.56 1.82
C ILE A 150 -12.05 3.80 1.58
N SER A 151 -11.92 3.21 0.39
CA SER A 151 -10.68 2.57 -0.04
C SER A 151 -9.65 3.62 -0.44
N VAL A 152 -8.44 3.53 0.10
CA VAL A 152 -7.28 4.35 -0.25
C VAL A 152 -6.22 3.44 -0.86
N ASN A 153 -6.27 3.33 -2.19
CA ASN A 153 -5.46 2.42 -2.98
C ASN A 153 -4.07 3.00 -3.29
N LEU A 154 -3.22 2.20 -3.96
CA LEU A 154 -1.96 2.69 -4.50
C LEU A 154 -2.24 3.74 -5.61
N PRO A 155 -1.39 4.78 -5.71
CA PRO A 155 -1.58 5.84 -6.68
C PRO A 155 -1.28 5.38 -8.12
N ASP A 156 -2.03 5.91 -9.07
CA ASP A 156 -1.76 5.78 -10.51
C ASP A 156 -0.55 6.65 -10.96
N ILE A 157 -0.18 6.59 -12.25
CA ILE A 157 0.97 7.35 -12.76
C ILE A 157 0.83 8.86 -12.52
N ALA A 158 -0.36 9.43 -12.74
CA ALA A 158 -0.59 10.87 -12.60
C ALA A 158 -0.61 11.28 -11.11
N GLU A 159 -1.23 10.49 -10.25
CA GLU A 159 -1.24 10.65 -8.80
C GLU A 159 0.18 10.53 -8.24
N ARG A 160 1.00 9.58 -8.72
CA ARG A 160 2.41 9.47 -8.35
C ARG A 160 3.21 10.72 -8.73
N GLU A 161 2.99 11.26 -9.91
CA GLU A 161 3.63 12.52 -10.33
C GLU A 161 3.23 13.68 -9.39
N GLN A 162 1.96 13.77 -8.99
CA GLN A 162 1.49 14.78 -8.03
C GLN A 162 2.12 14.60 -6.65
N ILE A 163 2.21 13.36 -6.16
CA ILE A 163 2.87 13.05 -4.88
C ILE A 163 4.35 13.44 -4.95
N LEU A 164 5.05 13.06 -6.02
CA LEU A 164 6.44 13.43 -6.25
C LEU A 164 6.62 14.96 -6.28
N LYS A 165 5.72 15.70 -6.95
CA LYS A 165 5.72 17.18 -6.96
C LYS A 165 5.58 17.79 -5.57
N ILE A 166 4.79 17.18 -4.68
CA ILE A 166 4.63 17.66 -3.29
C ILE A 166 5.93 17.45 -2.52
N HIS A 167 6.48 16.23 -2.56
CA HIS A 167 7.69 15.88 -1.81
C HIS A 167 8.98 16.45 -2.41
N SER A 168 8.95 16.95 -3.66
CA SER A 168 10.08 17.62 -4.30
C SER A 168 10.20 19.12 -3.97
N ARG A 169 9.16 19.76 -3.42
CA ARG A 169 9.14 21.23 -3.20
C ARG A 169 10.33 21.76 -2.41
N ASN A 170 10.79 20.98 -1.42
CA ASN A 170 11.91 21.36 -0.54
C ASN A 170 13.22 20.66 -0.94
N LYS A 171 13.36 20.20 -2.20
CA LYS A 171 14.53 19.47 -2.67
C LYS A 171 15.13 20.14 -3.90
N ASN A 172 16.45 20.24 -3.95
CA ASN A 172 17.16 20.83 -5.07
C ASN A 172 17.32 19.81 -6.21
N LEU A 173 16.28 19.66 -7.04
CA LEU A 173 16.32 18.79 -8.22
C LEU A 173 17.05 19.47 -9.39
N SER A 174 17.84 18.71 -10.14
CA SER A 174 18.41 19.18 -11.39
C SER A 174 17.32 19.45 -12.43
N THR A 175 17.49 20.47 -13.27
CA THR A 175 16.55 20.80 -14.37
C THR A 175 16.38 19.70 -15.41
N LYS A 176 17.28 18.70 -15.43
CA LYS A 176 17.20 17.53 -16.30
C LYS A 176 16.31 16.41 -15.76
N VAL A 177 15.78 16.54 -14.54
CA VAL A 177 14.93 15.52 -13.91
C VAL A 177 13.47 15.73 -14.34
N SER A 178 12.88 14.71 -14.95
CA SER A 178 11.45 14.62 -15.22
C SER A 178 10.76 13.80 -14.14
N LEU A 179 9.84 14.41 -13.38
CA LEU A 179 9.06 13.69 -12.38
C LEU A 179 8.07 12.70 -13.01
N GLU A 180 7.63 12.96 -14.24
CA GLU A 180 6.79 12.05 -15.01
C GLU A 180 7.53 10.73 -15.29
N ASP A 181 8.80 10.80 -15.69
CA ASP A 181 9.62 9.61 -15.95
C ASP A 181 9.85 8.80 -14.65
N ILE A 182 10.04 9.49 -13.52
CA ILE A 182 10.14 8.84 -12.21
C ILE A 182 8.82 8.16 -11.84
N ALA A 183 7.67 8.81 -12.08
CA ALA A 183 6.35 8.23 -11.81
C ALA A 183 6.09 6.95 -12.62
N ARG A 184 6.53 6.90 -13.89
CA ARG A 184 6.46 5.68 -14.72
C ARG A 184 7.33 4.55 -14.17
N ARG A 185 8.53 4.88 -13.69
CA ARG A 185 9.52 3.91 -13.16
C ARG A 185 9.25 3.42 -11.74
N THR A 186 8.30 4.04 -11.06
CA THR A 186 7.87 3.70 -9.69
C THR A 186 6.47 3.09 -9.67
N ALA A 187 6.15 2.30 -10.71
CA ALA A 187 4.88 1.58 -10.78
C ALA A 187 4.64 0.72 -9.54
N GLY A 188 3.44 0.83 -8.97
CA GLY A 188 3.05 0.15 -7.73
C GLY A 188 3.64 0.75 -6.43
N PHE A 189 4.36 1.87 -6.48
CA PHE A 189 4.85 2.52 -5.26
C PHE A 189 3.71 3.22 -4.52
N SER A 190 3.69 3.05 -3.20
CA SER A 190 2.87 3.86 -2.29
C SER A 190 3.43 5.28 -2.15
N GLY A 191 2.61 6.22 -1.65
CA GLY A 191 3.04 7.58 -1.39
C GLY A 191 4.26 7.67 -0.47
N ALA A 192 4.30 6.84 0.58
CA ALA A 192 5.44 6.75 1.49
C ALA A 192 6.73 6.24 0.79
N GLN A 193 6.62 5.31 -0.17
CA GLN A 193 7.77 4.83 -0.94
C GLN A 193 8.30 5.91 -1.91
N LEU A 194 7.42 6.73 -2.49
CA LEU A 194 7.81 7.86 -3.34
C LEU A 194 8.53 8.94 -2.54
N GLU A 195 8.00 9.28 -1.36
CA GLU A 195 8.67 10.17 -0.42
C GLU A 195 10.06 9.64 -0.05
N ASN A 196 10.15 8.35 0.31
CA ASN A 196 11.41 7.71 0.65
C ASN A 196 12.40 7.72 -0.51
N THR A 197 11.94 7.52 -1.75
CA THR A 197 12.78 7.58 -2.96
C THR A 197 13.42 8.96 -3.11
N LEU A 198 12.64 10.03 -2.96
CA LEU A 198 13.17 11.40 -3.04
C LEU A 198 14.07 11.73 -1.83
N ASN A 199 13.84 11.14 -0.67
CA ASN A 199 14.69 11.29 0.50
C ASN A 199 16.06 10.61 0.30
N GLU A 200 16.07 9.35 -0.12
CA GLU A 200 17.28 8.60 -0.46
C GLU A 200 18.10 9.30 -1.55
N ALA A 201 17.44 9.82 -2.59
CA ALA A 201 18.12 10.57 -3.65
C ALA A 201 18.81 11.84 -3.13
N ALA A 202 18.22 12.51 -2.14
CA ALA A 202 18.84 13.66 -1.48
C ALA A 202 20.04 13.27 -0.61
N LEU A 203 19.94 12.17 0.14
CA LEU A 203 21.06 11.65 0.93
C LEU A 203 22.23 11.22 0.04
N LEU A 204 21.94 10.60 -1.10
CA LEU A 204 22.91 10.25 -2.12
C LEU A 204 23.60 11.48 -2.73
N SER A 205 22.85 12.53 -3.06
CA SER A 205 23.47 13.75 -3.59
C SER A 205 24.40 14.41 -2.58
N VAL A 206 24.05 14.39 -1.29
CA VAL A 206 24.92 14.90 -0.21
C VAL A 206 26.18 14.04 -0.09
N ARG A 207 26.04 12.71 -0.09
CA ARG A 207 27.19 11.79 -0.02
C ARG A 207 28.18 12.01 -1.16
N ASP A 208 27.69 12.33 -2.34
CA ASP A 208 28.49 12.55 -3.54
C ASP A 208 28.99 14.01 -3.67
N ASN A 209 28.76 14.85 -2.65
CA ASN A 209 29.02 16.31 -2.69
C ASN A 209 28.44 16.99 -3.94
N SER A 210 27.27 16.52 -4.40
CA SER A 210 26.62 17.04 -5.59
C SER A 210 25.72 18.23 -5.22
N PRO A 211 25.77 19.34 -5.97
CA PRO A 211 25.00 20.54 -5.65
C PRO A 211 23.49 20.35 -5.86
N SER A 212 23.07 19.35 -6.65
CA SER A 212 21.66 19.04 -6.92
C SER A 212 21.44 17.55 -7.08
N ILE A 213 20.18 17.13 -6.90
CA ILE A 213 19.72 15.77 -7.11
C ILE A 213 19.52 15.56 -8.61
N GLY A 214 20.47 14.90 -9.26
CA GLY A 214 20.34 14.44 -10.65
C GLY A 214 19.73 13.04 -10.79
N MET A 215 19.53 12.62 -12.05
CA MET A 215 18.92 11.34 -12.40
C MET A 215 19.65 10.14 -11.80
N ARG A 216 20.99 10.16 -11.76
CA ARG A 216 21.80 9.08 -11.15
C ARG A 216 21.45 8.80 -9.69
N HIS A 217 21.12 9.83 -8.90
CA HIS A 217 20.76 9.65 -7.50
C HIS A 217 19.34 9.08 -7.37
N LEU A 218 18.43 9.51 -8.25
CA LEU A 218 17.06 8.99 -8.30
C LEU A 218 17.04 7.53 -8.75
N ASP A 219 17.85 7.17 -9.74
CA ASP A 219 18.00 5.79 -10.21
C ASP A 219 18.47 4.87 -9.09
N GLU A 220 19.53 5.26 -8.37
CA GLU A 220 20.03 4.49 -7.23
C GLU A 220 19.02 4.46 -6.08
N ALA A 221 18.28 5.55 -5.84
CA ALA A 221 17.24 5.58 -4.81
C ALA A 221 16.06 4.64 -5.13
N ILE A 222 15.59 4.63 -6.38
CA ILE A 222 14.55 3.69 -6.83
C ILE A 222 15.04 2.25 -6.62
N ASP A 223 16.26 1.94 -7.07
CA ASP A 223 16.86 0.62 -6.88
C ASP A 223 16.90 0.21 -5.39
N ARG A 224 17.25 1.15 -4.50
CA ARG A 224 17.27 0.92 -3.04
C ARG A 224 15.91 0.63 -2.46
N VAL A 225 14.87 1.33 -2.92
CA VAL A 225 13.50 1.12 -2.44
C VAL A 225 12.96 -0.23 -2.95
N ILE A 226 13.31 -0.65 -4.17
CA ILE A 226 12.87 -1.93 -4.75
C ILE A 226 13.60 -3.12 -4.11
N ALA A 227 14.94 -3.09 -4.12
CA ALA A 227 15.76 -4.26 -3.87
C ALA A 227 16.69 -4.11 -2.65
N GLY A 228 16.72 -2.93 -2.02
CA GLY A 228 17.65 -2.61 -0.94
C GLY A 228 19.01 -2.10 -1.42
N PRO A 229 19.94 -1.79 -0.49
CA PRO A 229 21.25 -1.25 -0.83
C PRO A 229 22.08 -2.27 -1.62
N SER A 230 22.93 -1.75 -2.52
CA SER A 230 23.94 -2.54 -3.24
C SER A 230 24.90 -3.23 -2.28
N ARG A 231 25.28 -4.47 -2.60
CA ARG A 231 26.26 -5.25 -1.84
C ARG A 231 27.57 -5.41 -2.63
N PRO A 232 28.41 -4.36 -2.74
CA PRO A 232 29.62 -4.42 -3.56
C PRO A 232 30.64 -5.46 -3.07
N ASN A 233 30.65 -5.75 -1.76
CA ASN A 233 31.57 -6.71 -1.16
C ASN A 233 31.07 -8.17 -1.18
N LYS A 234 29.91 -8.45 -1.78
CA LYS A 234 29.45 -9.83 -1.93
C LYS A 234 30.32 -10.49 -3.01
N VAL A 235 31.17 -11.44 -2.60
CA VAL A 235 31.94 -12.24 -3.52
C VAL A 235 30.97 -13.18 -4.24
N ILE A 236 30.79 -12.97 -5.54
CA ILE A 236 29.99 -13.80 -6.45
C ILE A 236 30.98 -14.44 -7.42
N SER A 237 30.94 -15.77 -7.55
CA SER A 237 31.81 -16.47 -8.50
C SER A 237 31.47 -16.07 -9.94
N ASP A 238 32.43 -16.18 -10.86
CA ASP A 238 32.17 -15.82 -12.26
C ASP A 238 31.05 -16.67 -12.88
N ARG A 239 30.98 -17.97 -12.51
CA ARG A 239 29.89 -18.87 -12.91
C ARG A 239 28.54 -18.41 -12.37
N GLU A 240 28.45 -18.04 -11.09
CA GLU A 240 27.20 -17.56 -10.49
C GLU A 240 26.78 -16.22 -11.10
N ARG A 241 27.74 -15.32 -11.39
CA ARG A 241 27.46 -14.04 -12.07
C ARG A 241 26.93 -14.27 -13.49
N GLU A 242 27.51 -15.20 -14.22
CA GLU A 242 27.07 -15.60 -15.55
C GLU A 242 25.65 -16.20 -15.51
N GLN A 243 25.38 -17.09 -14.55
CA GLN A 243 24.04 -17.67 -14.36
C GLN A 243 22.99 -16.60 -14.08
N ILE A 244 23.28 -15.63 -13.19
CA ILE A 244 22.40 -14.49 -12.93
C ILE A 244 22.19 -13.67 -14.21
N ALA A 245 23.23 -13.44 -15.01
CA ALA A 245 23.12 -12.70 -16.26
C ALA A 245 22.17 -13.38 -17.26
N TYR A 246 22.29 -14.70 -17.46
CA TYR A 246 21.36 -15.45 -18.30
C TYR A 246 19.94 -15.46 -17.74
N HIS A 247 19.78 -15.57 -16.43
CA HIS A 247 18.48 -15.51 -15.76
C HIS A 247 17.77 -14.16 -16.04
N GLU A 248 18.44 -13.04 -15.78
CA GLU A 248 17.86 -11.72 -16.02
C GLU A 248 17.65 -11.45 -17.51
N ALA A 249 18.57 -11.88 -18.37
CA ALA A 249 18.41 -11.81 -19.82
C ALA A 249 17.19 -12.61 -20.30
N GLY A 250 16.90 -13.76 -19.67
CA GLY A 250 15.71 -14.56 -19.95
C GLY A 250 14.41 -13.80 -19.71
N HIS A 251 14.27 -13.15 -18.55
CA HIS A 251 13.10 -12.29 -18.27
C HIS A 251 12.98 -11.16 -19.29
N ALA A 252 14.09 -10.48 -19.58
CA ALA A 252 14.11 -9.35 -20.49
C ALA A 252 13.74 -9.75 -21.92
N LEU A 253 14.35 -10.82 -22.43
CA LEU A 253 14.12 -11.30 -23.79
C LEU A 253 12.65 -11.71 -23.98
N VAL A 254 12.11 -12.52 -23.07
CA VAL A 254 10.70 -12.93 -23.14
C VAL A 254 9.75 -11.75 -22.97
N GLY A 255 10.14 -10.73 -22.20
CA GLY A 255 9.41 -9.46 -22.08
C GLY A 255 9.32 -8.70 -23.40
N LEU A 256 10.43 -8.57 -24.12
CA LEU A 256 10.50 -7.84 -25.39
C LEU A 256 9.62 -8.46 -26.50
N TYR A 257 9.44 -9.78 -26.50
CA TYR A 257 8.68 -10.50 -27.54
C TYR A 257 7.20 -10.75 -27.21
N ASN A 258 6.73 -10.36 -26.02
CA ASN A 258 5.32 -10.51 -25.64
C ASN A 258 4.59 -9.16 -25.72
N PRO A 259 3.78 -8.90 -26.75
CA PRO A 259 2.98 -7.67 -26.81
C PRO A 259 1.94 -7.66 -25.68
N GLY A 260 1.74 -6.51 -25.05
CA GLY A 260 0.75 -6.32 -23.98
C GLY A 260 1.25 -6.58 -22.55
N VAL A 261 2.54 -6.85 -22.36
CA VAL A 261 3.19 -6.83 -21.04
C VAL A 261 3.94 -5.53 -20.80
N ASP A 262 4.38 -5.35 -19.55
CA ASP A 262 5.22 -4.23 -19.13
C ASP A 262 6.55 -4.20 -19.91
N VAL A 263 7.00 -3.00 -20.27
CA VAL A 263 8.20 -2.76 -21.07
C VAL A 263 9.44 -2.85 -20.19
N VAL A 264 10.46 -3.58 -20.66
CA VAL A 264 11.75 -3.67 -19.98
C VAL A 264 12.43 -2.29 -19.98
N GLN A 265 12.67 -1.75 -18.79
CA GLN A 265 13.34 -0.45 -18.60
C GLN A 265 14.80 -0.60 -18.19
N LYS A 266 15.11 -1.62 -17.40
CA LYS A 266 16.45 -1.81 -16.84
C LYS A 266 16.69 -3.27 -16.50
N ILE A 267 17.91 -3.73 -16.73
CA ILE A 267 18.40 -5.05 -16.36
C ILE A 267 19.65 -4.82 -15.51
N THR A 268 19.76 -5.48 -14.37
CA THR A 268 20.97 -5.42 -13.55
C THR A 268 21.27 -6.75 -12.89
N ILE A 269 22.56 -7.11 -12.90
CA ILE A 269 23.13 -8.27 -12.21
C ILE A 269 23.85 -7.87 -10.91
N VAL A 270 23.70 -6.60 -10.50
CA VAL A 270 24.30 -6.10 -9.26
C VAL A 270 23.45 -6.55 -8.09
N ALA A 271 24.03 -7.39 -7.22
CA ALA A 271 23.34 -7.88 -6.04
C ALA A 271 22.92 -6.76 -5.09
N ARG A 272 21.64 -6.77 -4.69
CA ARG A 272 21.01 -5.77 -3.82
C ARG A 272 20.13 -6.46 -2.80
N GLY A 273 20.26 -6.09 -1.52
CA GLY A 273 19.46 -6.70 -0.44
C GLY A 273 19.38 -8.23 -0.57
N ARG A 274 18.19 -8.79 -0.76
CA ARG A 274 18.00 -10.24 -0.95
C ARG A 274 18.06 -10.70 -2.41
N ALA A 275 18.08 -9.78 -3.38
CA ALA A 275 18.11 -10.07 -4.81
C ALA A 275 19.56 -10.21 -5.33
N ALA A 276 19.78 -11.18 -6.21
CA ALA A 276 21.06 -11.40 -6.87
C ALA A 276 21.20 -10.57 -8.17
N GLY A 277 20.07 -10.28 -8.81
CA GLY A 277 19.85 -9.38 -9.94
C GLY A 277 18.36 -9.04 -9.98
N TYR A 278 17.95 -8.15 -10.89
CA TYR A 278 16.54 -8.01 -11.26
C TYR A 278 16.37 -7.30 -12.61
N THR A 279 15.21 -7.55 -13.20
CA THR A 279 14.73 -6.89 -14.41
C THR A 279 13.55 -5.99 -14.06
N LEU A 280 13.71 -4.67 -14.26
CA LEU A 280 12.66 -3.68 -14.06
C LEU A 280 11.80 -3.59 -15.32
N GLN A 281 10.51 -3.87 -15.15
CA GLN A 281 9.50 -3.72 -16.19
C GLN A 281 8.45 -2.72 -15.72
N THR A 282 8.05 -1.82 -16.62
CA THR A 282 7.05 -0.78 -16.32
C THR A 282 5.97 -0.74 -17.39
N PRO A 283 4.72 -0.41 -17.05
CA PRO A 283 3.67 -0.24 -18.05
C PRO A 283 4.04 0.82 -19.10
N GLU A 284 3.73 0.56 -20.38
CA GLU A 284 4.06 1.48 -21.48
C GLU A 284 3.21 2.77 -21.44
N LYS A 285 1.91 2.62 -21.16
CA LYS A 285 0.93 3.72 -21.18
C LYS A 285 0.12 3.85 -19.90
N SER A 286 -0.39 2.74 -19.39
CA SER A 286 -1.26 2.74 -18.20
C SER A 286 -1.16 1.43 -17.45
N GLU A 287 -1.34 1.50 -16.13
CA GLU A 287 -1.58 0.32 -15.31
C GLU A 287 -2.97 -0.24 -15.66
N ASN A 288 -3.00 -1.41 -16.28
CA ASN A 288 -4.26 -2.01 -16.73
C ASN A 288 -5.07 -2.50 -15.52
N ILE A 289 -6.18 -1.81 -15.23
CA ILE A 289 -7.17 -2.20 -14.21
C ILE A 289 -7.79 -3.55 -14.55
N LEU A 290 -8.11 -3.78 -15.82
CA LEU A 290 -8.66 -5.03 -16.33
C LEU A 290 -7.58 -5.76 -17.14
N GLN A 291 -7.35 -7.03 -16.82
CA GLN A 291 -6.35 -7.87 -17.49
C GLN A 291 -7.03 -9.02 -18.23
N ARG A 292 -6.73 -9.16 -19.51
CA ARG A 292 -7.22 -10.28 -20.32
C ARG A 292 -6.46 -11.55 -19.95
N LYS A 293 -7.05 -12.72 -20.21
CA LYS A 293 -6.38 -14.02 -20.03
C LYS A 293 -4.98 -14.05 -20.68
N ASN A 294 -4.86 -13.49 -21.88
CA ASN A 294 -3.59 -13.40 -22.59
C ASN A 294 -2.56 -12.49 -21.91
N ASP A 295 -2.98 -11.39 -21.28
CA ASP A 295 -2.08 -10.48 -20.55
C ASP A 295 -1.50 -11.19 -19.32
N LEU A 296 -2.33 -11.94 -18.58
CA LEU A 296 -1.90 -12.75 -17.45
C LEU A 296 -0.96 -13.90 -17.85
N LEU A 297 -1.28 -14.62 -18.93
CA LEU A 297 -0.40 -15.66 -19.47
C LEU A 297 0.93 -15.09 -19.96
N ALA A 298 0.93 -13.89 -20.54
CA ALA A 298 2.15 -13.23 -20.96
C ALA A 298 3.03 -12.87 -19.74
N LYS A 299 2.44 -12.35 -18.64
CA LYS A 299 3.16 -12.16 -17.37
C LYS A 299 3.76 -13.45 -16.82
N VAL A 300 3.02 -14.56 -16.88
CA VAL A 300 3.53 -15.89 -16.51
C VAL A 300 4.74 -16.29 -17.37
N ARG A 301 4.66 -16.14 -18.70
CA ARG A 301 5.79 -16.46 -19.62
C ARG A 301 7.02 -15.64 -19.29
N VAL A 302 6.86 -14.32 -19.11
CA VAL A 302 7.96 -13.41 -18.77
C VAL A 302 8.60 -13.80 -17.43
N THR A 303 7.78 -14.15 -16.44
CA THR A 303 8.25 -14.57 -15.11
C THR A 303 8.93 -15.95 -15.15
N LEU A 304 8.57 -16.83 -16.10
CA LEU A 304 9.30 -18.09 -16.35
C LEU A 304 10.58 -17.91 -17.17
N GLY A 305 10.78 -16.75 -17.80
CA GLY A 305 11.89 -16.51 -18.72
C GLY A 305 13.26 -16.76 -18.11
N GLY A 306 13.50 -16.34 -16.86
CA GLY A 306 14.77 -16.56 -16.19
C GLY A 306 15.07 -18.03 -15.94
N ARG A 307 14.09 -18.78 -15.41
CA ARG A 307 14.22 -20.24 -15.22
C ARG A 307 14.42 -20.98 -16.54
N ALA A 308 13.69 -20.61 -17.59
CA ALA A 308 13.83 -21.22 -18.91
C ALA A 308 15.21 -20.97 -19.52
N ALA A 309 15.75 -19.76 -19.36
CA ALA A 309 17.09 -19.43 -19.83
C ALA A 309 18.18 -20.26 -19.13
N GLU A 310 18.10 -20.42 -17.80
CA GLU A 310 19.01 -21.30 -17.05
C GLU A 310 18.99 -22.73 -17.60
N GLU A 311 17.79 -23.29 -17.77
CA GLU A 311 17.62 -24.67 -18.20
C GLU A 311 18.11 -24.91 -19.63
N ILE A 312 17.92 -23.95 -20.54
CA ILE A 312 18.39 -24.05 -21.94
C ILE A 312 19.93 -23.99 -22.00
N ILE A 313 20.56 -23.10 -21.23
CA ILE A 313 22.00 -22.85 -21.32
C ILE A 313 22.81 -23.89 -20.52
N TYR A 314 22.34 -24.26 -19.33
CA TYR A 314 23.09 -25.12 -18.41
C TYR A 314 22.50 -26.53 -18.26
N GLY A 315 21.27 -26.77 -18.73
CA GLY A 315 20.58 -28.05 -18.62
C GLY A 315 19.74 -28.20 -17.35
N ALA A 316 18.83 -29.17 -17.36
CA ALA A 316 17.81 -29.37 -16.32
C ALA A 316 18.36 -29.68 -14.92
N ASN A 317 19.58 -30.21 -14.82
CA ASN A 317 20.21 -30.55 -13.52
C ASN A 317 20.96 -29.36 -12.89
N GLU A 318 21.19 -28.28 -13.64
CA GLU A 318 21.98 -27.12 -13.20
C GLU A 318 21.12 -25.89 -12.88
N VAL A 319 19.80 -26.09 -12.92
CA VAL A 319 18.81 -25.06 -12.55
C VAL A 319 18.90 -24.70 -11.07
N THR A 320 18.72 -23.41 -10.76
CA THR A 320 19.02 -22.89 -9.43
C THR A 320 17.78 -22.68 -8.56
N THR A 321 18.01 -22.34 -7.29
CA THR A 321 16.96 -21.88 -6.36
C THR A 321 16.57 -20.41 -6.56
N GLY A 322 17.25 -19.68 -7.46
CA GLY A 322 17.03 -18.26 -7.72
C GLY A 322 15.62 -17.94 -8.21
N ALA A 323 15.03 -18.83 -9.00
CA ALA A 323 13.67 -18.71 -9.54
C ALA A 323 12.52 -18.93 -8.52
N SER A 324 12.82 -19.15 -7.23
CA SER A 324 11.79 -19.44 -6.20
C SER A 324 10.72 -18.35 -6.09
N ASN A 325 11.13 -17.08 -6.10
CA ASN A 325 10.19 -15.95 -6.04
C ASN A 325 9.33 -15.84 -7.32
N ASP A 326 9.89 -16.22 -8.47
CA ASP A 326 9.17 -16.22 -9.74
C ASP A 326 8.07 -17.28 -9.74
N PHE A 327 8.39 -18.49 -9.28
CA PHE A 327 7.39 -19.53 -9.08
C PHE A 327 6.30 -19.14 -8.09
N TYR A 328 6.65 -18.43 -7.00
CA TYR A 328 5.67 -17.90 -6.07
C TYR A 328 4.68 -16.94 -6.77
N LYS A 329 5.19 -15.99 -7.56
CA LYS A 329 4.35 -15.05 -8.35
C LYS A 329 3.49 -15.78 -9.38
N ILE A 330 4.07 -16.69 -10.14
CA ILE A 330 3.36 -17.49 -11.17
C ILE A 330 2.23 -18.28 -10.51
N THR A 331 2.50 -18.93 -9.39
CA THR A 331 1.51 -19.72 -8.65
C THR A 331 0.34 -18.84 -8.22
N ALA A 332 0.60 -17.63 -7.72
CA ALA A 332 -0.46 -16.70 -7.34
C ALA A 332 -1.32 -16.29 -8.54
N ILE A 333 -0.70 -15.95 -9.68
CA ILE A 333 -1.41 -15.58 -10.92
C ILE A 333 -2.29 -16.73 -11.40
N VAL A 334 -1.72 -17.93 -11.54
CA VAL A 334 -2.44 -19.09 -12.07
C VAL A 334 -3.57 -19.51 -11.13
N ARG A 335 -3.35 -19.47 -9.80
CA ARG A 335 -4.43 -19.75 -8.83
C ARG A 335 -5.56 -18.75 -8.92
N ALA A 336 -5.28 -17.46 -9.14
CA ALA A 336 -6.31 -16.45 -9.35
C ALA A 336 -7.08 -16.65 -10.66
N MET A 337 -6.36 -16.95 -11.76
CA MET A 337 -6.97 -17.28 -13.06
C MET A 337 -7.94 -18.45 -12.95
N VAL A 338 -7.57 -19.50 -12.21
CA VAL A 338 -8.36 -20.71 -12.04
C VAL A 338 -9.49 -20.52 -11.02
N GLY A 339 -9.15 -20.06 -9.82
CA GLY A 339 -10.06 -20.05 -8.67
C GLY A 339 -10.99 -18.84 -8.63
N SER A 340 -10.56 -17.68 -9.13
CA SER A 340 -11.27 -16.42 -8.94
C SER A 340 -11.81 -15.83 -10.24
N PHE A 341 -11.10 -15.97 -11.36
CA PHE A 341 -11.46 -15.32 -12.62
C PHE A 341 -12.20 -16.22 -13.61
N GLY A 342 -12.37 -17.51 -13.31
CA GLY A 342 -13.03 -18.46 -14.21
C GLY A 342 -12.35 -18.59 -15.58
N MET A 343 -11.03 -18.37 -15.66
CA MET A 343 -10.27 -18.38 -16.92
C MET A 343 -9.85 -19.80 -17.35
N THR A 344 -10.70 -20.80 -17.10
CA THR A 344 -10.40 -22.22 -17.31
C THR A 344 -11.48 -22.90 -18.13
N ASP A 345 -11.12 -24.07 -18.67
CA ASP A 345 -12.05 -24.88 -19.46
C ASP A 345 -13.02 -25.68 -18.57
N ILE A 346 -12.85 -25.63 -17.24
CA ILE A 346 -13.71 -26.30 -16.24
C ILE A 346 -15.06 -25.57 -16.09
N GLY A 347 -15.14 -24.30 -16.51
CA GLY A 347 -16.37 -23.52 -16.53
C GLY A 347 -16.18 -22.08 -16.04
N MET A 348 -17.21 -21.26 -16.24
CA MET A 348 -17.29 -19.87 -15.76
C MET A 348 -17.74 -19.85 -14.28
N SER A 349 -16.98 -20.49 -13.40
CA SER A 349 -17.28 -20.57 -11.98
C SER A 349 -16.14 -20.01 -11.13
N GLN A 350 -16.53 -19.32 -10.05
CA GLN A 350 -15.61 -18.89 -9.00
C GLN A 350 -15.54 -19.98 -7.92
N HIS A 351 -14.38 -20.59 -7.76
CA HIS A 351 -14.13 -21.64 -6.75
C HIS A 351 -13.52 -21.09 -5.46
N ILE A 352 -12.89 -19.93 -5.53
CA ILE A 352 -12.31 -19.22 -4.39
C ILE A 352 -13.04 -17.88 -4.27
N PRO A 353 -13.88 -17.69 -3.24
CA PRO A 353 -14.52 -16.41 -2.96
C PRO A 353 -13.46 -15.32 -2.79
N THR A 354 -13.64 -14.19 -3.48
CA THR A 354 -12.75 -13.02 -3.39
C THR A 354 -13.26 -11.95 -2.42
N GLU A 355 -14.42 -12.18 -1.79
CA GLU A 355 -15.04 -11.29 -0.79
C GLU A 355 -15.54 -12.09 0.41
#